data_AF-A0A7K0LN33-F1
#
_entry.id   AF-A0A7K0LN33-F1
#
_cell.length_a   1.000
_cell.length_b   1.000
_cell.length_c   1.000
_cell.angle_alpha   90.00
_cell.angle_beta   90.00
_cell.angle_gamma   90.00
#
_symmetry.space_group_name_H-M   'P 1'
#
loop_
_entity.id
_entity.type
_entity.pdbx_description
1 polymer ?
#
loop_
_entity_poly.entity_id
_entity_poly.type
_entity_poly.pdbx_seq_one_letter_code
_entity_poly.pdbx_strand_id
1 'polypeptide(L)' 'MRVGSTVTYATEGDAHIIIDPGMVSDRTLILDPLRALGVDPAEVTDVVFSHQHLDHTLNAALFPRAR' A
#
# COMPACT_ATOMS: atom_id res chain seq x y z
N MET A 1 -12.96 -19.98 2.27
CA MET A 1 -13.25 -18.54 2.34
C MET A 1 -11.96 -17.81 2.07
N ARG A 2 -11.91 -16.89 1.09
CA ARG A 2 -10.72 -16.09 0.80
C ARG A 2 -10.99 -14.70 1.37
N VAL A 3 -10.27 -14.35 2.43
CA VAL A 3 -10.32 -13.02 3.05
C VAL A 3 -9.07 -12.27 2.57
N GLY A 4 -9.23 -11.03 2.13
CA GLY A 4 -8.13 -10.17 1.73
C GLY A 4 -8.44 -8.73 2.12
N SER A 5 -7.41 -7.97 2.49
CA SER A 5 -7.57 -6.54 2.77
C SER A 5 -7.79 -5.77 1.48
N THR A 6 -8.63 -4.75 1.52
CA THR A 6 -8.63 -3.71 0.50
C THR A 6 -7.36 -2.88 0.67
N VAL A 7 -6.66 -2.61 -0.42
CA VAL A 7 -5.52 -1.67 -0.46
C VAL A 7 -5.96 -0.48 -1.29
N THR A 8 -5.83 0.72 -0.74
CA THR A 8 -6.22 1.96 -1.43
C THR A 8 -5.00 2.80 -1.73
N TYR A 9 -4.97 3.38 -2.93
CA TYR A 9 -3.99 4.40 -3.31
C TYR A 9 -4.72 5.73 -3.51
N ALA A 10 -4.18 6.79 -2.92
CA ALA A 10 -4.67 8.16 -3.06
C ALA A 10 -3.50 9.11 -3.34
N THR A 11 -3.76 10.20 -4.05
CA THR A 11 -2.76 11.22 -4.37
C THR A 11 -3.36 12.61 -4.39
N GLU A 12 -2.60 13.58 -3.90
CA GLU A 12 -2.92 15.01 -3.95
C GLU A 12 -1.60 15.82 -3.97
N GLY A 13 -1.34 16.53 -5.06
CA GLY A 13 -0.06 17.21 -5.24
C GLY A 13 1.12 16.24 -5.17
N ASP A 14 2.08 16.52 -4.29
CA ASP A 14 3.27 15.66 -4.07
C ASP A 14 3.00 14.50 -3.09
N ALA A 15 1.78 14.40 -2.53
CA ALA A 15 1.43 13.33 -1.60
C ALA A 15 1.02 12.07 -2.37
N HIS A 16 1.62 10.94 -1.99
CA HIS A 16 1.32 9.60 -2.51
C HIS A 16 1.07 8.67 -1.32
N ILE A 17 -0.20 8.30 -1.12
CA ILE A 17 -0.65 7.67 0.11
C ILE A 17 -1.14 6.25 -0.18
N ILE A 18 -0.63 5.28 0.57
CA ILE A 18 -1.14 3.91 0.59
C ILE A 18 -1.89 3.66 1.90
N ILE A 19 -3.10 3.15 1.80
CA ILE A 19 -3.95 2.85 2.95
C ILE A 19 -4.14 1.34 3.04
N ASP A 20 -3.88 0.80 4.23
CA ASP A 20 -4.01 -0.61 4.59
C ASP A 20 -3.30 -1.56 3.61
N PRO A 21 -1.96 -1.49 3.46
CA PRO A 21 -1.19 -2.48 2.69
C PRO A 21 -1.10 -3.83 3.44
N GLY A 22 -2.26 -4.37 3.80
CA GLY A 22 -2.40 -5.56 4.61
C GLY A 22 -2.30 -6.86 3.82
N MET A 23 -2.94 -7.90 4.35
CA MET A 23 -2.82 -9.29 3.90
C MET A 23 -3.46 -9.49 2.54
N VAL A 24 -2.65 -9.25 1.52
CA VAL A 24 -2.85 -9.66 0.14
C VAL A 24 -2.20 -11.03 -0.07
N SER A 25 -2.79 -11.86 -0.92
CA SER A 25 -2.23 -13.19 -1.21
C SER A 25 -0.92 -13.13 -2.00
N ASP A 26 -0.65 -11.99 -2.66
CA ASP A 26 0.55 -11.73 -3.44
C ASP A 26 0.81 -10.22 -3.47
N ARG A 27 2.08 -9.81 -3.33
CA ARG A 27 2.50 -8.40 -3.37
C ARG A 27 2.27 -7.75 -4.73
N THR A 28 2.24 -8.54 -5.81
CA THR A 28 1.92 -8.05 -7.16
C THR A 28 0.55 -7.38 -7.23
N LEU A 29 -0.40 -7.81 -6.39
CA LEU A 29 -1.72 -7.19 -6.27
C LEU A 29 -1.68 -5.75 -5.73
N ILE A 30 -0.55 -5.32 -5.16
CA ILE A 30 -0.29 -3.94 -4.72
C ILE A 30 0.61 -3.24 -5.76
N LEU A 31 1.69 -3.89 -6.18
CA LEU A 31 2.74 -3.26 -6.99
C LEU A 31 2.35 -3.06 -8.45
N ASP A 32 1.62 -4.00 -9.06
CA ASP A 32 1.26 -3.90 -10.48
C ASP A 32 0.24 -2.78 -10.76
N PRO A 33 -0.80 -2.57 -9.93
CA PRO A 33 -1.67 -1.39 -10.06
C PRO A 33 -0.89 -0.07 -9.97
N LEU A 34 0.05 0.06 -9.04
CA LEU A 34 0.88 1.27 -8.93
C LEU A 34 1.74 1.48 -10.19
N ARG A 35 2.37 0.42 -10.69
CA ARG A 35 3.14 0.48 -11.94
C ARG A 35 2.27 0.87 -13.13
N ALA A 36 1.05 0.34 -13.21
CA ALA A 36 0.09 0.70 -14.27
C ALA A 36 -0.33 2.18 -14.22
N LEU A 37 -0.29 2.79 -13.03
CA LEU A 37 -0.49 4.23 -12.81
C LEU A 37 0.79 5.07 -13.00
N GLY A 38 1.94 4.43 -13.28
CA GLY A 38 3.24 5.10 -13.43
C GLY A 38 3.87 5.54 -12.11
N VAL A 39 3.44 4.98 -10.98
CA VAL A 39 3.91 5.33 -9.63
C VAL A 39 4.96 4.31 -9.18
N ASP A 40 6.16 4.78 -8.85
CA ASP A 40 7.17 3.95 -8.19
C ASP A 40 6.79 3.78 -6.71
N PRO A 41 6.80 2.55 -6.14
CA PRO A 41 6.62 2.36 -4.69
C PRO A 41 7.54 3.22 -3.81
N ALA A 42 8.72 3.60 -4.31
CA ALA A 42 9.58 4.54 -3.61
C ALA A 42 8.95 5.94 -3.51
N GLU A 43 8.10 6.38 -4.44
CA GLU A 43 7.44 7.70 -4.43
C GLU A 43 6.31 7.81 -3.41
N VAL A 44 5.87 6.69 -2.83
CA VAL A 44 4.89 6.69 -1.73
C VAL A 44 5.46 7.43 -0.53
N THR A 45 4.75 8.46 -0.09
CA THR A 45 5.14 9.39 0.97
C THR A 45 4.62 8.97 2.33
N ASP A 46 3.47 8.28 2.38
CA ASP A 46 2.78 7.96 3.63
C ASP A 46 2.09 6.58 3.53
N VAL A 47 2.17 5.80 4.62
CA VAL A 47 1.38 4.57 4.79
C VAL A 47 0.43 4.74 5.96
N VAL A 48 -0.87 4.65 5.70
CA VAL A 48 -1.92 4.80 6.72
C VAL A 48 -2.53 3.44 7.05
N PHE A 49 -2.61 3.11 8.32
CA PHE A 49 -3.31 1.91 8.82
C PHE A 49 -4.64 2.31 9.43
N SER A 50 -5.74 1.73 8.97
CA SER A 50 -7.07 1.95 9.56
C SER A 50 -7.18 1.41 10.98
N HIS A 51 -6.53 0.29 11.27
CA HIS A 51 -6.46 -0.32 12.59
C HIS A 51 -5.20 -1.21 12.74
N GLN A 52 -4.74 -1.42 13.98
CA GLN A 52 -3.48 -2.12 14.27
C GLN A 52 -3.68 -3.64 14.47
N HIS A 53 -4.05 -4.37 13.42
CA HIS A 53 -3.82 -5.81 13.36
C HIS A 53 -2.55 -6.14 12.56
N LEU A 54 -1.84 -7.21 12.93
CA LEU A 54 -0.55 -7.59 12.34
C LEU A 54 -0.64 -7.90 10.84
N ASP A 55 -1.84 -8.25 10.37
CA ASP A 55 -2.16 -8.48 8.97
C ASP A 55 -2.26 -7.19 8.15
N HIS A 56 -2.27 -6.00 8.75
CA HIS A 56 -2.30 -4.71 8.05
C HIS A 56 -0.93 -4.07 7.82
N THR A 57 0.13 -4.51 8.52
CA THR A 57 1.47 -3.92 8.47
C THR A 57 2.47 -4.70 7.61
N LEU A 58 2.11 -5.91 7.15
CA LEU A 58 2.99 -6.85 6.46
C LEU A 58 3.70 -6.28 5.22
N ASN A 59 3.03 -5.42 4.46
CA ASN A 59 3.60 -4.85 3.24
C ASN A 59 4.00 -3.38 3.37
N ALA A 60 4.00 -2.80 4.57
CA ALA A 60 4.48 -1.44 4.79
C ALA A 60 5.94 -1.26 4.33
N ALA A 61 6.76 -2.30 4.49
CA ALA A 61 8.15 -2.31 4.04
C ALA A 61 8.34 -2.24 2.51
N LEU A 62 7.28 -2.35 1.70
CA LEU A 62 7.34 -2.10 0.26
C LEU A 62 7.53 -0.60 -0.07
N PHE A 63 7.30 0.28 0.90
CA PHE A 63 7.30 1.74 0.73
C PHE A 63 8.39 2.37 1.62
N PRO A 64 9.68 2.22 1.28
CA PRO A 64 10.80 2.51 2.18
C PRO A 64 11.02 4.00 2.49
N ARG A 65 10.43 4.91 1.71
CA ARG A 65 10.49 6.36 1.94
C ARG A 65 9.24 6.89 2.65
N ALA A 66 8.25 6.04 2.87
CA ALA A 66 7.01 6.44 3.50
C ALA A 66 7.18 6.68 5.00
N ARG A 67 6.42 7.65 5.51
CA ARG A 67 6.30 7.96 6.94
C ARG A 67 5.32 7.03 7.63
#